data_AF-A0A6G1S9M2-F1
#
_entry.id   AF-A0A6G1S9M2-F1
#
_cell.length_a   1.000
_cell.length_b   1.000
_cell.length_c   1.000
_cell.angle_alpha   90.00
_cell.angle_beta   90.00
_cell.angle_gamma   90.00
#
_symmetry.space_group_name_H-M   'P 1'
#
loop_
_entity.id
_entity.type
_entity.pdbx_description
1 polymer ?
#
loop_
_entity_poly.entity_id
_entity_poly.type
_entity_poly.pdbx_seq_one_letter_code
_entity_poly.pdbx_strand_id
1 'polypeptide(L)'
;RALIQKNLPFVILTVNETAEIDLSLFQSSRRDTLYNIDQTISPKVQQLDLCIMIFRSVVVKHGKSKESYEIGSLIDHSQRQVRNFVGCSLLLEPGEYIILCSAFNHWQTTSIQNSIEYPKFVLSIHSSKLPFVETSIPNSYILADAVTKLAMAKGQKHHAREGLTAYYLTQGWSGLAIVLENRSESYYIQVVCDCSRSMNIVSSRGELKTVDCIPPLHSLVVIVLTQLEGSVGFSIAHKLTHRVSAVSGLHNWGPSKTNHVPPLDSVTAGLHTPRPL
;
A
#
# COMPACT_ATOMS: atom_id res chain seq x y z
N ARG A 1 10.36 12.45 -8.54
CA ARG A 1 9.65 12.47 -7.23
C ARG A 1 8.12 12.30 -7.32
N ALA A 2 7.50 12.38 -8.51
CA ALA A 2 6.21 11.71 -8.82
C ALA A 2 6.40 10.26 -9.33
N LEU A 3 7.52 9.62 -8.94
CA LEU A 3 8.08 8.45 -9.63
C LEU A 3 7.49 7.12 -9.16
N ILE A 4 7.14 7.01 -7.87
CA ILE A 4 6.44 5.83 -7.34
C ILE A 4 5.04 5.71 -7.96
N GLN A 5 4.35 6.84 -8.13
CA GLN A 5 3.01 6.89 -8.74
C GLN A 5 3.05 6.64 -10.25
N LYS A 6 4.01 7.21 -10.98
CA LYS A 6 4.15 7.00 -12.44
C LYS A 6 4.57 5.57 -12.80
N ASN A 7 5.15 4.83 -11.87
CA ASN A 7 5.59 3.46 -12.07
C ASN A 7 4.69 2.43 -11.36
N LEU A 8 3.61 2.86 -10.71
CA LEU A 8 2.65 1.94 -10.11
C LEU A 8 1.83 1.29 -11.23
N PRO A 9 1.90 -0.03 -11.42
CA PRO A 9 1.21 -0.70 -12.52
C PRO A 9 -0.27 -0.77 -12.17
N PHE A 10 -1.06 -0.01 -12.92
CA PHE A 10 -2.51 0.04 -12.83
C PHE A 10 -3.08 -0.53 -14.12
N VAL A 11 -3.43 -1.82 -14.04
CA VAL A 11 -3.91 -2.62 -15.17
C VAL A 11 -5.41 -2.78 -15.02
N ILE A 12 -6.14 -2.52 -16.11
CA ILE A 12 -7.58 -2.80 -16.18
C ILE A 12 -7.74 -4.07 -17.02
N LEU A 13 -8.40 -5.05 -16.43
CA LEU A 13 -8.69 -6.34 -17.01
C LEU A 13 -10.21 -6.45 -17.23
N THR A 14 -10.63 -6.52 -18.49
CA THR A 14 -12.03 -6.75 -18.85
C THR A 14 -12.22 -8.20 -19.24
N VAL A 15 -13.14 -8.87 -18.56
CA VAL A 15 -13.48 -10.28 -18.74
C VAL A 15 -14.89 -10.35 -19.32
N ASN A 16 -15.05 -10.97 -20.50
CA ASN A 16 -16.35 -11.06 -21.19
C ASN A 16 -17.13 -12.34 -20.85
N GLU A 17 -16.41 -13.39 -20.47
CA GLU A 17 -16.94 -14.70 -20.08
C GLU A 17 -16.21 -15.15 -18.83
N THR A 18 -16.86 -15.91 -17.95
CA THR A 18 -16.23 -16.46 -16.75
C THR A 18 -14.92 -17.16 -17.11
N ALA A 19 -13.83 -16.72 -16.49
CA ALA A 19 -12.47 -17.11 -16.86
C ALA A 19 -11.63 -17.44 -15.63
N GLU A 20 -10.95 -18.58 -15.66
CA GLU A 20 -9.81 -18.84 -14.77
C GLU A 20 -8.65 -17.93 -15.17
N ILE A 21 -8.14 -17.19 -14.20
CA ILE A 21 -7.02 -16.25 -14.33
C ILE A 21 -5.90 -16.66 -13.37
N ASP A 22 -4.68 -16.76 -13.89
CA ASP A 22 -3.46 -16.89 -13.09
C ASP A 22 -2.60 -15.64 -13.24
N LEU A 23 -2.37 -14.95 -12.13
CA LEU A 23 -1.55 -13.75 -12.05
C LEU A 23 -0.20 -14.06 -11.42
N SER A 24 0.84 -13.47 -11.99
CA SER A 24 2.22 -13.73 -11.58
C SER A 24 3.06 -12.47 -11.71
N LEU A 25 3.54 -11.94 -10.58
CA LEU A 25 4.35 -10.72 -10.50
C LEU A 25 5.78 -11.08 -10.15
N PHE A 26 6.71 -10.76 -11.06
CA PHE A 26 8.14 -11.02 -10.90
C PHE A 26 8.92 -9.72 -10.76
N GLN A 27 9.79 -9.63 -9.76
CA GLN A 27 10.85 -8.62 -9.74
C GLN A 27 11.93 -9.01 -10.75
N SER A 28 12.24 -8.12 -11.69
CA SER A 28 13.34 -8.33 -12.62
C SER A 28 14.68 -8.25 -11.88
N SER A 29 15.48 -9.31 -11.94
CA SER A 29 16.85 -9.28 -11.43
C SER A 29 17.74 -8.50 -12.38
N ARG A 30 18.39 -7.42 -11.89
CA ARG A 30 19.54 -6.85 -12.59
C ARG A 30 20.73 -7.74 -12.28
N ARG A 31 21.20 -8.53 -13.26
CA ARG A 31 22.52 -9.18 -13.17
C ARG A 31 23.68 -8.18 -13.35
N ASP A 32 23.38 -6.95 -13.78
CA ASP A 32 24.37 -5.95 -14.20
C ASP A 32 25.10 -5.21 -13.06
N THR A 33 24.78 -5.44 -11.78
CA THR A 33 25.51 -4.79 -10.67
C THR A 33 26.70 -5.60 -10.15
N LEU A 34 27.16 -6.63 -10.86
CA LEU A 34 28.33 -7.42 -10.44
C LEU A 34 29.69 -6.82 -10.83
N TYR A 35 29.76 -5.70 -11.56
CA TYR A 35 31.03 -5.05 -11.89
C TYR A 35 30.90 -3.52 -11.89
N ASN A 36 30.91 -2.93 -10.70
CA ASN A 36 31.47 -1.58 -10.56
C ASN A 36 32.95 -1.71 -10.21
N ILE A 37 33.76 -0.92 -10.90
CA ILE A 37 35.23 -0.97 -10.98
C ILE A 37 35.93 -0.63 -9.64
N ASP A 38 35.18 -0.17 -8.65
CA ASP A 38 35.64 -0.01 -7.29
C ASP A 38 35.11 -1.18 -6.45
N GLN A 39 36.01 -1.93 -5.80
CA GLN A 39 35.77 -3.09 -4.92
C GLN A 39 34.95 -2.77 -3.65
N THR A 40 33.88 -1.99 -3.79
CA THR A 40 32.83 -1.79 -2.81
C THR A 40 31.64 -2.64 -3.26
N ILE A 41 31.30 -3.60 -2.42
CA ILE A 41 30.18 -4.54 -2.58
C ILE A 41 28.97 -3.78 -3.15
N SER A 42 28.54 -4.15 -4.36
CA SER A 42 27.28 -3.65 -4.89
C SER A 42 26.15 -4.05 -3.95
N PRO A 43 25.16 -3.18 -3.66
CA PRO A 43 24.06 -3.57 -2.80
C PRO A 43 23.41 -4.78 -3.48
N LYS A 44 23.42 -5.94 -2.81
CA LYS A 44 22.59 -7.10 -3.19
C LYS A 44 21.24 -6.53 -3.59
N VAL A 45 20.75 -6.85 -4.80
CA VAL A 45 19.41 -6.43 -5.23
C VAL A 45 18.45 -6.86 -4.13
N GLN A 46 17.95 -5.90 -3.35
CA GLN A 46 17.15 -6.19 -2.19
C GLN A 46 15.84 -6.81 -2.69
N GLN A 47 15.45 -7.93 -2.08
CA GLN A 47 14.18 -8.56 -2.39
C GLN A 47 13.06 -7.59 -2.04
N LEU A 48 12.10 -7.49 -2.93
CA LEU A 48 10.96 -6.61 -2.73
C LEU A 48 9.84 -7.32 -2.00
N ASP A 49 9.07 -6.53 -1.27
CA ASP A 49 7.88 -6.99 -0.57
C ASP A 49 6.66 -6.85 -1.46
N LEU A 50 6.46 -7.85 -2.31
CA LEU A 50 5.53 -7.83 -3.42
C LEU A 50 4.12 -8.23 -2.97
N CYS A 51 3.11 -7.62 -3.59
CA CYS A 51 1.71 -8.04 -3.46
C CYS A 51 0.91 -7.63 -4.72
N ILE A 52 0.10 -8.55 -5.22
CA ILE A 52 -0.92 -8.30 -6.23
C ILE A 52 -2.26 -8.11 -5.52
N MET A 53 -3.00 -7.06 -5.87
CA MET A 53 -4.35 -6.81 -5.39
C MET A 53 -5.31 -6.68 -6.57
N ILE A 54 -6.43 -7.40 -6.53
CA ILE A 54 -7.47 -7.35 -7.56
C ILE A 54 -8.74 -6.75 -6.98
N PHE A 55 -9.24 -5.73 -7.63
CA PHE A 55 -10.46 -5.03 -7.25
C PHE A 55 -11.48 -5.05 -8.38
N ARG A 56 -12.77 -4.97 -8.03
CA ARG A 56 -13.79 -4.60 -9.02
C ARG A 56 -13.53 -3.16 -9.45
N SER A 57 -13.56 -2.91 -10.75
CA SER A 57 -13.47 -1.56 -11.28
C SER A 57 -14.78 -0.81 -11.06
N VAL A 58 -14.70 0.47 -10.69
CA VAL A 58 -15.83 1.39 -10.67
C VAL A 58 -15.55 2.50 -11.67
N VAL A 59 -16.38 2.58 -12.70
CA VAL A 59 -16.27 3.65 -13.69
C VAL A 59 -17.05 4.85 -13.19
N VAL A 60 -16.33 5.95 -12.92
CA VAL A 60 -16.93 7.21 -12.51
C VAL A 60 -16.99 8.16 -13.70
N LYS A 61 -18.21 8.62 -14.01
CA LYS A 61 -18.48 9.61 -15.05
C LYS A 61 -18.55 11.00 -14.44
N HIS A 62 -17.48 11.78 -14.58
CA HIS A 62 -17.48 13.19 -14.18
C HIS A 62 -18.07 14.06 -15.30
N GLY A 63 -19.41 14.07 -15.44
CA GLY A 63 -20.10 14.94 -16.38
C GLY A 63 -19.63 14.77 -17.84
N LYS A 64 -19.22 15.86 -18.50
CA LYS A 64 -18.69 15.85 -19.89
C LYS A 64 -17.21 15.44 -20.00
N SER A 65 -16.57 15.05 -18.90
CA SER A 65 -15.13 14.73 -18.88
C SER A 65 -14.86 13.23 -19.01
N LYS A 66 -13.58 12.90 -19.21
CA LYS A 66 -13.06 11.55 -19.44
C LYS A 66 -13.43 10.62 -18.27
N GLU A 67 -13.87 9.41 -18.57
CA GLU A 67 -14.14 8.36 -17.59
C GLU A 67 -12.89 8.09 -16.73
N SER A 68 -13.06 7.99 -15.41
CA SER A 68 -12.00 7.61 -14.49
C SER A 68 -12.31 6.28 -13.82
N TYR A 69 -11.28 5.46 -13.66
CA TYR A 69 -11.36 4.18 -12.96
C TYR A 69 -11.03 4.37 -11.48
N GLU A 70 -11.95 3.96 -10.62
CA GLU A 70 -11.78 3.92 -9.18
C GLU A 70 -11.81 2.48 -8.65
N ILE A 71 -11.18 2.26 -7.51
CA ILE A 71 -11.12 0.96 -6.87
C ILE A 71 -12.42 0.70 -6.10
N GLY A 72 -13.13 -0.36 -6.51
CA GLY A 72 -14.30 -0.89 -5.83
C GLY A 72 -13.95 -1.90 -4.73
N SER A 73 -14.77 -2.95 -4.63
CA SER A 73 -14.56 -4.04 -3.66
C SER A 73 -13.33 -4.87 -4.01
N LEU A 74 -12.61 -5.33 -2.99
CA LEU A 74 -11.57 -6.33 -3.15
C LEU A 74 -12.19 -7.64 -3.66
N ILE A 75 -11.61 -8.20 -4.72
CA ILE A 75 -11.95 -9.52 -5.25
C ILE A 75 -10.99 -10.55 -4.65
N ASP A 76 -9.69 -10.33 -4.82
CA ASP A 76 -8.65 -11.21 -4.26
C ASP A 76 -7.30 -10.49 -4.14
N HIS A 77 -6.33 -11.18 -3.55
CA HIS A 77 -4.94 -10.72 -3.48
C HIS A 77 -3.95 -11.89 -3.40
N SER A 78 -2.72 -11.67 -3.85
CA SER A 78 -1.63 -12.61 -3.54
C SER A 78 -1.25 -12.53 -2.05
N GLN A 79 -0.58 -13.56 -1.55
CA GLN A 79 0.19 -13.37 -0.32
C GLN A 79 1.21 -12.25 -0.51
N ARG A 80 1.39 -11.42 0.52
CA ARG A 80 2.40 -10.36 0.53
C ARG A 80 3.71 -10.93 1.06
N GLN A 81 4.76 -10.94 0.25
CA GLN A 81 6.01 -11.63 0.59
C GLN A 81 7.24 -10.84 0.14
N VAL A 82 8.28 -10.86 0.97
CA VAL A 82 9.63 -10.41 0.60
C VAL A 82 10.30 -11.48 -0.27
N ARG A 83 10.01 -11.46 -1.57
CA ARG A 83 10.48 -12.43 -2.57
C ARG A 83 10.59 -11.78 -3.93
N ASN A 84 11.26 -12.47 -4.86
CA ASN A 84 11.33 -12.02 -6.25
C ASN A 84 10.06 -12.34 -7.06
N PHE A 85 9.08 -13.02 -6.44
CA PHE A 85 7.88 -13.51 -7.10
C PHE A 85 6.72 -13.65 -6.11
N VAL A 86 5.52 -13.23 -6.54
CA VAL A 86 4.23 -13.57 -5.93
C VAL A 86 3.21 -13.86 -7.03
N GLY A 87 2.20 -14.67 -6.71
CA GLY A 87 1.11 -14.97 -7.64
C GLY A 87 -0.19 -15.30 -6.91
N CYS A 88 -1.28 -15.30 -7.67
CA CYS A 88 -2.60 -15.73 -7.22
C CYS A 88 -3.42 -16.24 -8.40
N SER A 89 -4.29 -17.21 -8.12
CA SER A 89 -5.13 -17.90 -9.09
C SER A 89 -6.58 -17.72 -8.66
N LEU A 90 -7.45 -17.28 -9.57
CA LEU A 90 -8.84 -16.98 -9.26
C LEU A 90 -9.75 -17.15 -10.47
N LEU A 91 -11.04 -17.40 -10.21
CA LEU A 91 -12.09 -17.38 -11.21
C LEU A 91 -12.72 -15.99 -11.23
N LEU A 92 -12.73 -15.33 -12.39
CA LEU A 92 -13.37 -14.03 -12.59
C LEU A 92 -14.65 -14.19 -13.39
N GLU A 93 -15.75 -13.66 -12.86
CA GLU A 93 -17.00 -13.49 -13.60
C GLU A 93 -16.91 -12.31 -14.58
N PRO A 94 -17.84 -12.19 -15.56
CA PRO A 94 -17.83 -11.07 -16.49
C PRO A 94 -17.79 -9.68 -15.82
N GLY A 95 -16.99 -8.79 -16.40
CA GLY A 95 -16.87 -7.37 -16.04
C GLY A 95 -15.44 -6.88 -15.94
N GLU A 96 -15.28 -5.70 -15.34
CA GLU A 96 -14.02 -4.96 -15.32
C GLU A 96 -13.36 -5.02 -13.94
N TYR A 97 -12.05 -5.24 -13.95
CA TYR A 97 -11.23 -5.41 -12.76
C TYR A 97 -9.99 -4.53 -12.83
N ILE A 98 -9.56 -4.05 -11.67
CA ILE A 98 -8.31 -3.32 -11.50
C ILE A 98 -7.31 -4.27 -10.84
N ILE A 99 -6.18 -4.47 -11.49
CA ILE A 99 -5.03 -5.18 -10.93
C ILE A 99 -3.98 -4.16 -10.56
N LEU A 100 -3.64 -4.13 -9.27
CA LEU A 100 -2.58 -3.33 -8.71
C LEU A 100 -1.39 -4.21 -8.31
N CYS A 101 -0.24 -3.91 -8.88
CA CYS A 101 1.03 -4.47 -8.44
C CYS A 101 1.68 -3.51 -7.44
N SER A 102 1.93 -3.98 -6.23
CA SER A 102 2.56 -3.17 -5.19
C SER A 102 3.83 -3.83 -4.71
N ALA A 103 4.76 -2.98 -4.29
CA ALA A 103 5.98 -3.40 -3.65
C ALA A 103 6.21 -2.46 -2.49
N PHE A 104 6.07 -3.00 -1.28
CA PHE A 104 5.93 -2.20 -0.09
C PHE A 104 7.30 -1.61 0.29
N ASN A 105 8.35 -2.37 0.58
CA ASN A 105 9.66 -1.82 1.01
C ASN A 105 10.42 -0.81 0.11
N HIS A 106 9.91 -0.37 -1.04
CA HIS A 106 10.59 0.63 -1.87
C HIS A 106 10.68 2.04 -1.28
N TRP A 107 9.88 2.39 -0.27
CA TRP A 107 9.92 3.76 0.26
C TRP A 107 11.23 4.11 0.94
N GLN A 108 12.05 3.11 1.25
CA GLN A 108 13.41 3.30 1.78
C GLN A 108 14.44 3.62 0.70
N THR A 109 14.09 3.57 -0.58
CA THR A 109 14.99 3.94 -1.68
C THR A 109 15.01 5.45 -1.91
N THR A 110 15.14 6.23 -0.83
CA THR A 110 15.22 7.70 -0.86
C THR A 110 16.44 8.23 -1.61
N SER A 111 17.42 7.37 -1.88
CA SER A 111 18.57 7.59 -2.75
C SER A 111 18.26 7.51 -4.25
N ILE A 112 17.10 6.98 -4.65
CA ILE A 112 16.74 6.85 -6.07
C ILE A 112 16.25 8.21 -6.60
N GLN A 113 17.10 8.86 -7.39
CA GLN A 113 16.80 10.15 -7.99
C GLN A 113 16.09 9.99 -9.35
N ASN A 114 16.33 8.88 -10.04
CA ASN A 114 15.83 8.62 -11.40
C ASN A 114 14.83 7.47 -11.48
N SER A 115 13.83 7.57 -12.37
CA SER A 115 12.87 6.48 -12.67
C SER A 115 13.57 5.16 -13.02
N ILE A 116 14.70 5.26 -13.73
CA ILE A 116 15.46 4.13 -14.28
C ILE A 116 16.08 3.27 -13.17
N GLU A 117 16.30 3.84 -11.99
CA GLU A 117 16.88 3.14 -10.84
C GLU A 117 15.83 2.31 -10.08
N TYR A 118 14.53 2.55 -10.30
CA TYR A 118 13.48 1.71 -9.70
C TYR A 118 13.60 0.26 -10.20
N PRO A 119 13.44 -0.72 -9.31
CA PRO A 119 13.38 -2.11 -9.72
C PRO A 119 12.29 -2.33 -10.77
N LYS A 120 12.67 -3.01 -11.85
CA LYS A 120 11.73 -3.40 -12.90
C LYS A 120 10.96 -4.63 -12.45
N PHE A 121 9.79 -4.84 -13.04
CA PHE A 121 8.96 -6.00 -12.78
C PHE A 121 8.30 -6.48 -14.07
N VAL A 122 7.76 -7.70 -14.03
CA VAL A 122 6.91 -8.29 -15.08
C VAL A 122 5.65 -8.82 -14.42
N LEU A 123 4.48 -8.39 -14.88
CA LEU A 123 3.21 -9.02 -14.57
C LEU A 123 2.84 -9.95 -15.74
N SER A 124 2.67 -11.24 -15.45
CA SER A 124 2.06 -12.19 -16.36
C SER A 124 0.60 -12.40 -15.99
N ILE A 125 -0.26 -12.44 -17.01
CA ILE A 125 -1.69 -12.73 -16.90
C ILE A 125 -1.96 -13.91 -17.82
N HIS A 126 -2.21 -15.09 -17.24
CA HIS A 126 -2.69 -16.25 -17.98
C HIS A 126 -4.20 -16.35 -17.78
N SER A 127 -4.91 -16.68 -18.85
CA SER A 127 -6.36 -16.73 -18.86
C SER A 127 -6.86 -17.88 -19.71
N SER A 128 -7.88 -18.58 -19.22
CA SER A 128 -8.59 -19.63 -19.96
C SER A 128 -9.47 -19.10 -21.11
N LYS A 129 -9.79 -17.79 -21.08
CA LYS A 129 -10.55 -17.05 -22.10
C LYS A 129 -9.73 -15.86 -22.59
N LEU A 130 -10.15 -15.17 -23.65
CA LEU A 130 -9.47 -13.96 -24.13
C LEU A 130 -9.98 -12.72 -23.37
N PRO A 131 -9.23 -12.13 -22.42
CA PRO A 131 -9.61 -10.89 -21.80
C PRO A 131 -9.12 -9.69 -22.63
N PHE A 132 -9.68 -8.52 -22.37
CA PHE A 132 -9.10 -7.26 -22.82
C PHE A 132 -8.27 -6.64 -21.69
N VAL A 133 -7.05 -6.21 -22.01
CA VAL A 133 -6.10 -5.67 -21.05
C VAL A 133 -5.67 -4.28 -21.49
N GLU A 134 -5.80 -3.31 -20.60
CA GLU A 134 -5.30 -1.96 -20.81
C GLU A 134 -4.54 -1.46 -19.58
N THR A 135 -3.73 -0.42 -19.77
CA THR A 135 -3.05 0.27 -18.67
C THR A 135 -3.57 1.70 -18.58
N SER A 136 -3.72 2.19 -17.36
CA SER A 136 -4.14 3.57 -17.12
C SER A 136 -3.25 4.21 -16.05
N ILE A 137 -3.30 5.54 -15.97
CA ILE A 137 -2.57 6.29 -14.95
C ILE A 137 -3.49 6.39 -13.73
N PRO A 138 -3.08 5.84 -12.57
CA PRO A 138 -3.92 5.89 -11.39
C PRO A 138 -3.96 7.30 -10.78
N ASN A 139 -4.97 7.54 -9.94
CA ASN A 139 -4.97 8.71 -9.07
C ASN A 139 -3.80 8.64 -8.05
N SER A 140 -3.37 9.79 -7.53
CA SER A 140 -2.19 9.88 -6.63
C SER A 140 -2.34 9.14 -5.29
N TYR A 141 -3.56 8.76 -4.91
CA TYR A 141 -3.88 8.12 -3.64
C TYR A 141 -4.36 6.67 -3.79
N ILE A 142 -4.24 6.11 -4.99
CA ILE A 142 -4.77 4.78 -5.32
C ILE A 142 -4.25 3.70 -4.38
N LEU A 143 -3.01 3.83 -3.90
CA LEU A 143 -2.40 2.85 -3.00
C LEU A 143 -2.99 2.95 -1.60
N ALA A 144 -3.28 4.17 -1.11
CA ALA A 144 -4.00 4.35 0.15
C ALA A 144 -5.40 3.72 0.06
N ASP A 145 -6.11 3.97 -1.03
CA ASP A 145 -7.46 3.45 -1.26
C ASP A 145 -7.43 1.91 -1.35
N ALA A 146 -6.48 1.34 -2.09
CA ALA A 146 -6.29 -0.11 -2.23
C ALA A 146 -5.96 -0.80 -0.90
N VAL A 147 -4.98 -0.29 -0.16
CA VAL A 147 -4.59 -0.86 1.15
C VAL A 147 -5.74 -0.73 2.15
N THR A 148 -6.50 0.36 2.09
CA THR A 148 -7.69 0.55 2.93
C THR A 148 -8.77 -0.49 2.61
N LYS A 149 -9.15 -0.67 1.34
CA LYS A 149 -10.14 -1.68 0.94
C LYS A 149 -9.68 -3.10 1.27
N LEU A 150 -8.39 -3.39 1.12
CA LEU A 150 -7.80 -4.66 1.51
C LEU A 150 -7.86 -4.90 3.03
N ALA A 151 -7.53 -3.88 3.82
CA ALA A 151 -7.60 -3.94 5.28
C ALA A 151 -9.03 -4.12 5.80
N MET A 152 -10.00 -3.46 5.18
CA MET A 152 -11.41 -3.62 5.51
C MET A 152 -11.91 -5.04 5.22
N ALA A 153 -11.45 -5.64 4.12
CA ALA A 153 -11.90 -6.96 3.68
C ALA A 153 -11.20 -8.14 4.40
N LYS A 154 -9.92 -8.00 4.72
CA LYS A 154 -9.07 -9.11 5.21
C LYS A 154 -8.40 -8.84 6.56
N GLY A 155 -8.40 -7.60 7.03
CA GLY A 155 -7.77 -7.22 8.29
C GLY A 155 -8.57 -7.65 9.50
N GLN A 156 -7.88 -7.93 10.60
CA GLN A 156 -8.52 -8.11 11.89
C GLN A 156 -9.10 -6.76 12.34
N LYS A 157 -10.43 -6.70 12.45
CA LYS A 157 -11.17 -5.52 12.86
C LYS A 157 -11.16 -5.36 14.38
N HIS A 158 -10.85 -4.18 14.86
CA HIS A 158 -10.89 -3.82 16.28
C HIS A 158 -11.59 -2.46 16.47
N HIS A 159 -12.66 -2.44 17.25
CA HIS A 159 -13.36 -1.20 17.60
C HIS A 159 -12.64 -0.56 18.79
N ALA A 160 -11.64 0.27 18.50
CA ALA A 160 -10.79 0.87 19.54
C ALA A 160 -11.58 1.81 20.46
N ARG A 161 -12.56 2.52 19.90
CA ARG A 161 -13.58 3.30 20.62
C ARG A 161 -14.74 3.64 19.68
N GLU A 162 -15.78 4.27 20.22
CA GLU A 162 -16.83 4.86 19.39
C GLU A 162 -16.27 5.83 18.35
N GLY A 163 -16.66 5.63 17.09
CA GLY A 163 -16.17 6.40 15.95
C GLY A 163 -14.75 6.02 15.47
N LEU A 164 -14.02 5.11 16.12
CA LEU A 164 -12.69 4.66 15.67
C LEU A 164 -12.64 3.15 15.46
N THR A 165 -12.44 2.75 14.22
CA THR A 165 -12.17 1.34 13.87
C THR A 165 -10.72 1.20 13.40
N ALA A 166 -10.03 0.19 13.92
CA ALA A 166 -8.70 -0.20 13.49
C ALA A 166 -8.76 -1.54 12.74
N TYR A 167 -7.99 -1.64 11.65
CA TYR A 167 -7.80 -2.86 10.87
C TYR A 167 -6.33 -3.22 10.87
N TYR A 168 -6.03 -4.45 11.28
CA TYR A 168 -4.67 -4.98 11.33
C TYR A 168 -4.52 -6.10 10.30
N LEU A 169 -3.68 -5.90 9.30
CA LEU A 169 -3.34 -6.90 8.30
C LEU A 169 -2.05 -7.63 8.71
N THR A 170 -2.19 -8.86 9.22
CA THR A 170 -1.09 -9.69 9.72
C THR A 170 -1.06 -11.10 9.12
N GLN A 171 -2.21 -11.64 8.69
CA GLN A 171 -2.31 -13.02 8.21
C GLN A 171 -1.99 -13.12 6.71
N GLY A 172 -0.98 -13.91 6.33
CA GLY A 172 -0.52 -14.01 4.94
C GLY A 172 0.28 -12.79 4.48
N TRP A 173 0.80 -12.01 5.43
CA TRP A 173 1.52 -10.76 5.22
C TRP A 173 2.92 -10.84 5.84
N SER A 174 3.93 -10.51 5.03
CA SER A 174 5.33 -10.39 5.48
C SER A 174 5.57 -9.07 6.22
N GLY A 175 4.81 -8.84 7.30
CA GLY A 175 4.82 -7.60 8.05
C GLY A 175 3.49 -7.27 8.72
N LEU A 176 3.17 -5.97 8.79
CA LEU A 176 1.91 -5.45 9.32
C LEU A 176 1.47 -4.24 8.50
N ALA A 177 0.18 -4.10 8.22
CA ALA A 177 -0.39 -2.80 7.85
C ALA A 177 -1.48 -2.42 8.85
N ILE A 178 -1.47 -1.16 9.31
CA ILE A 178 -2.47 -0.61 10.22
C ILE A 178 -3.25 0.46 9.46
N VAL A 179 -4.56 0.23 9.33
CA VAL A 179 -5.50 1.19 8.76
C VAL A 179 -6.51 1.59 9.82
N LEU A 180 -6.79 2.88 9.93
CA LEU A 180 -7.79 3.41 10.86
C LEU A 180 -8.92 4.08 10.09
N GLU A 181 -10.15 3.93 10.57
CA GLU A 181 -11.32 4.69 10.10
C GLU A 181 -11.85 5.54 11.26
N ASN A 182 -11.86 6.85 11.06
CA ASN A 182 -12.62 7.79 11.87
C ASN A 182 -14.01 7.96 11.27
N ARG A 183 -15.00 7.29 11.88
CA ARG A 183 -16.42 7.36 11.52
C ARG A 183 -17.18 8.43 12.32
N SER A 184 -16.48 9.24 13.11
CA SER A 184 -17.07 10.41 13.76
C SER A 184 -17.38 11.48 12.73
N GLU A 185 -18.53 12.14 12.87
CA GLU A 185 -18.93 13.28 12.03
C GLU A 185 -18.38 14.61 12.55
N SER A 186 -18.06 14.69 13.84
CA SER A 186 -17.81 15.98 14.52
C SER A 186 -16.39 16.15 15.04
N TYR A 187 -15.62 15.07 15.14
CA TYR A 187 -14.34 15.11 15.86
C TYR A 187 -13.18 14.52 15.06
N TYR A 188 -12.03 15.17 15.22
CA TYR A 188 -10.75 14.61 14.81
C TYR A 188 -10.32 13.54 15.81
N ILE A 189 -9.59 12.54 15.31
CA ILE A 189 -8.97 11.53 16.14
C ILE A 189 -7.46 11.63 15.98
N GLN A 190 -6.78 11.90 17.09
CA GLN A 190 -5.33 11.88 17.15
C GLN A 190 -4.88 10.51 17.60
N VAL A 191 -3.86 9.97 16.93
CA VAL A 191 -3.35 8.62 17.19
C VAL A 191 -1.83 8.64 17.29
N VAL A 192 -1.30 7.86 18.23
CA VAL A 192 0.12 7.50 18.31
C VAL A 192 0.20 6.01 18.03
N CYS A 193 0.91 5.64 16.98
CA CYS A 193 1.25 4.26 16.70
C CYS A 193 2.74 4.05 16.97
N ASP A 194 3.05 3.24 17.97
CA ASP A 194 4.42 2.93 18.39
C ASP A 194 4.73 1.46 18.12
N CYS A 195 5.61 1.23 17.14
CA CYS A 195 6.10 -0.08 16.73
C CYS A 195 7.58 -0.29 17.09
N SER A 196 8.16 0.56 17.95
CA SER A 196 9.61 0.67 18.17
C SER A 196 10.26 -0.55 18.83
N ARG A 197 9.47 -1.47 19.39
CA ARG A 197 9.96 -2.73 19.99
C ARG A 197 9.99 -3.89 19.00
N SER A 198 9.66 -3.63 17.74
CA SER A 198 9.70 -4.63 16.68
C SER A 198 11.14 -4.88 16.21
N MET A 199 11.40 -6.07 15.68
CA MET A 199 12.74 -6.50 15.23
C MET A 199 12.70 -6.96 13.78
N ASN A 200 13.77 -6.69 13.02
CA ASN A 200 13.92 -7.06 11.61
C ASN A 200 12.77 -6.57 10.72
N ILE A 201 12.32 -5.34 10.96
CA ILE A 201 11.28 -4.69 10.17
C ILE A 201 11.67 -3.27 9.79
N VAL A 202 11.04 -2.79 8.73
CA VAL A 202 11.13 -1.42 8.25
C VAL A 202 9.76 -0.82 8.02
N SER A 203 9.69 0.50 8.06
CA SER A 203 8.44 1.26 8.00
C SER A 203 8.34 2.10 6.74
N SER A 204 7.16 2.10 6.13
CA SER A 204 6.78 3.01 5.05
C SER A 204 6.82 4.49 5.45
N ARG A 205 6.82 4.78 6.77
CA ARG A 205 6.91 6.12 7.34
C ARG A 205 8.35 6.54 7.64
N GLY A 206 9.35 5.69 7.37
CA GLY A 206 10.75 5.92 7.71
C GLY A 206 11.07 5.74 9.21
N GLU A 207 10.08 5.94 10.08
CA GLU A 207 10.15 5.72 11.53
C GLU A 207 9.15 4.65 11.99
N LEU A 208 9.49 3.98 13.10
CA LEU A 208 8.61 2.99 13.75
C LEU A 208 7.60 3.61 14.71
N LYS A 209 7.70 4.91 14.96
CA LYS A 209 6.73 5.66 15.75
C LYS A 209 6.12 6.74 14.89
N THR A 210 4.80 6.82 14.91
CA THR A 210 4.03 7.80 14.14
C THR A 210 2.99 8.46 15.03
N VAL A 211 2.69 9.72 14.73
CA VAL A 211 1.60 10.46 15.34
C VAL A 211 0.80 11.12 14.23
N ASP A 212 -0.50 10.86 14.18
CA ASP A 212 -1.36 11.32 13.10
C ASP A 212 -2.67 11.93 13.63
N CYS A 213 -3.22 12.90 12.89
CA CYS A 213 -4.54 13.48 13.10
C CYS A 213 -5.46 13.08 11.95
N ILE A 214 -6.53 12.35 12.27
CA ILE A 214 -7.49 11.83 11.30
C ILE A 214 -8.74 12.71 11.33
N PRO A 215 -9.11 13.38 10.22
CA PRO A 215 -10.34 14.17 10.14
C PRO A 215 -11.61 13.33 10.35
N PRO A 216 -12.74 13.97 10.71
CA PRO A 216 -14.06 13.32 10.69
C PRO A 216 -14.33 12.64 9.34
N LEU A 217 -14.95 11.46 9.35
CA LEU A 217 -15.31 10.68 8.15
C LEU A 217 -14.14 10.40 7.20
N HIS A 218 -12.96 10.11 7.76
CA HIS A 218 -11.78 9.73 6.98
C HIS A 218 -11.15 8.44 7.47
N SER A 219 -10.52 7.72 6.55
CA SER A 219 -9.59 6.63 6.80
C SER A 219 -8.14 7.10 6.69
N LEU A 220 -7.22 6.34 7.27
CA LEU A 220 -5.79 6.58 7.19
C LEU A 220 -5.03 5.26 7.22
N VAL A 221 -4.17 5.02 6.23
CA VAL A 221 -3.10 4.03 6.35
C VAL A 221 -2.02 4.63 7.24
N VAL A 222 -1.95 4.20 8.50
CA VAL A 222 -1.04 4.79 9.50
C VAL A 222 0.40 4.42 9.18
N ILE A 223 0.63 3.11 8.99
CA ILE A 223 1.96 2.55 8.80
C ILE A 223 1.85 1.22 8.06
N VAL A 224 2.81 0.97 7.17
CA VAL A 224 3.06 -0.34 6.59
C VAL A 224 4.46 -0.79 7.00
N LEU A 225 4.52 -1.89 7.74
CA LEU A 225 5.74 -2.53 8.18
C LEU A 225 6.06 -3.69 7.26
N THR A 226 7.32 -3.81 6.87
CA THR A 226 7.85 -4.88 6.00
C THR A 226 9.00 -5.56 6.71
N GLN A 227 9.10 -6.89 6.60
CA GLN A 227 10.31 -7.61 7.02
C GLN A 227 11.54 -7.13 6.24
N LEU A 228 12.63 -6.81 6.92
CA LEU A 228 13.83 -6.28 6.28
C LEU A 228 14.67 -7.39 5.60
N GLU A 229 15.00 -8.43 6.36
CA GLU A 229 15.77 -9.58 5.88
C GLU A 229 14.92 -10.85 5.91
N GLY A 230 14.58 -11.40 4.75
CA GLY A 230 13.73 -12.59 4.61
C GLY A 230 14.32 -13.86 5.23
N SER A 231 15.65 -13.92 5.42
CA SER A 231 16.36 -15.07 5.99
C SER A 231 16.37 -15.11 7.53
N VAL A 232 16.03 -13.99 8.18
CA VAL A 232 16.00 -13.87 9.65
C VAL A 232 14.55 -13.73 10.09
N GLY A 233 14.17 -14.36 11.19
CA GLY A 233 12.83 -14.15 11.77
C GLY A 233 12.58 -12.66 12.05
N PHE A 234 11.31 -12.26 12.07
CA PHE A 234 10.90 -10.91 12.45
C PHE A 234 9.89 -10.98 13.59
N SER A 235 9.79 -9.90 14.35
CA SER A 235 8.75 -9.77 15.38
C SER A 235 8.13 -8.38 15.29
N ILE A 236 6.82 -8.33 15.51
CA ILE A 236 6.06 -7.08 15.46
C ILE A 236 5.43 -6.87 16.83
N ALA A 237 5.83 -5.77 17.47
CA ALA A 237 5.20 -5.26 18.65
C ALA A 237 4.64 -3.87 18.30
N HIS A 238 3.34 -3.67 18.47
CA HIS A 238 2.68 -2.40 18.18
C HIS A 238 1.81 -1.96 19.36
N LYS A 239 1.76 -0.66 19.59
CA LYS A 239 0.87 -0.03 20.57
C LYS A 239 0.17 1.15 19.93
N LEU A 240 -1.16 1.14 19.96
CA LEU A 240 -1.98 2.24 19.47
C LEU A 240 -2.58 3.02 20.65
N THR A 241 -2.23 4.30 20.75
CA THR A 241 -2.84 5.25 21.71
C THR A 241 -3.65 6.26 20.92
N HIS A 242 -4.82 6.65 21.41
CA HIS A 242 -5.69 7.57 20.67
C HIS A 242 -6.42 8.54 21.59
N ARG A 243 -6.85 9.67 21.06
CA ARG A 243 -7.73 10.64 21.74
C ARG A 243 -8.56 11.44 20.74
N VAL A 244 -9.64 12.02 21.25
CA VAL A 244 -10.53 12.89 20.47
C VAL A 244 -10.05 14.34 20.55
N SER A 245 -10.23 15.08 19.46
CA SER A 245 -10.00 16.52 19.42
C SER A 245 -11.13 17.22 18.65
N ALA A 246 -11.59 18.35 19.16
CA ALA A 246 -12.54 19.22 18.45
C ALA A 246 -11.88 19.98 17.29
N VAL A 247 -10.54 20.06 17.28
CA VAL A 247 -9.77 20.80 16.28
C VAL A 247 -8.68 19.93 15.66
N SER A 248 -8.26 20.30 14.45
CA SER A 248 -7.14 19.66 13.74
C SER A 248 -5.79 19.87 14.45
N GLY A 249 -4.75 19.17 13.99
CA GLY A 249 -3.39 19.23 14.53
C GLY A 249 -3.06 18.09 15.49
N LEU A 250 -1.81 18.06 15.98
CA LEU A 250 -1.32 17.08 16.97
C LEU A 250 -1.25 17.60 18.41
N HIS A 251 -1.40 18.91 18.63
CA HIS A 251 -1.25 19.56 19.95
C HIS A 251 0.05 19.15 20.64
N ASN A 252 0.01 18.82 21.93
CA ASN A 252 1.17 18.39 22.72
C ASN A 252 1.75 17.02 22.30
N TRP A 253 1.21 16.33 21.28
CA TRP A 253 1.79 15.10 20.73
C TRP A 253 2.71 15.35 19.53
N GLY A 254 2.85 16.59 19.05
CA GLY A 254 3.75 16.91 17.94
C GLY A 254 4.01 18.40 17.78
N PRO A 255 4.76 18.82 16.76
CA PRO A 255 5.01 20.22 16.47
C PRO A 255 3.71 20.98 16.14
N SER A 256 3.67 22.27 16.47
CA SER A 256 2.54 23.15 16.17
C SER A 256 2.17 23.14 14.69
N LYS A 257 0.87 23.13 14.37
CA LYS A 257 0.32 23.16 13.00
C LYS A 257 0.71 21.97 12.11
N THR A 258 1.08 20.84 12.71
CA THR A 258 1.31 19.58 11.97
C THR A 258 0.18 18.59 12.23
N ASN A 259 -0.11 17.74 11.24
CA ASN A 259 -1.07 16.63 11.34
C ASN A 259 -0.41 15.26 11.32
N HIS A 260 0.89 15.19 11.01
CA HIS A 260 1.64 13.96 10.84
C HIS A 260 3.05 14.14 11.40
N VAL A 261 3.49 13.18 12.19
CA VAL A 261 4.87 13.01 12.63
C VAL A 261 5.25 11.54 12.38
N PRO A 262 6.32 11.24 11.61
CA PRO A 262 7.10 12.19 10.82
C PRO A 262 6.24 12.89 9.75
N PRO A 263 6.62 14.09 9.28
CA PRO A 263 5.93 14.79 8.22
C PRO A 263 5.86 13.96 6.94
N LEU A 264 4.74 14.04 6.22
CA LEU A 264 4.58 13.36 4.93
C LEU A 264 5.29 14.14 3.84
N ASP A 265 6.11 13.44 3.06
CA ASP A 265 6.78 13.99 1.89
C ASP A 265 6.05 13.58 0.60
N SER A 266 6.52 14.07 -0.55
CA SER A 266 5.95 13.72 -1.86
C SER A 266 5.94 12.22 -2.18
N VAL A 267 6.76 11.41 -1.49
CA VAL A 267 6.92 9.98 -1.73
C VAL A 267 5.89 9.19 -0.91
N THR A 268 5.69 9.59 0.33
CA THR A 268 4.85 8.90 1.33
C THR A 268 3.42 9.42 1.38
N ALA A 269 3.17 10.66 0.94
CA ALA A 269 1.85 11.28 0.99
C ALA A 269 0.78 10.50 0.23
N GLY A 270 1.11 9.86 -0.91
CA GLY A 270 0.14 9.07 -1.67
C GLY A 270 -0.42 7.85 -0.92
N LEU A 271 0.31 7.33 0.07
CA LEU A 271 -0.13 6.22 0.91
C LEU A 271 -0.72 6.69 2.25
N HIS A 272 -0.14 7.75 2.83
CA HIS A 272 -0.36 8.13 4.22
C HIS A 272 -1.19 9.40 4.42
N THR A 273 -1.73 9.99 3.36
CA THR A 273 -2.70 11.10 3.50
C THR A 273 -4.07 10.54 3.86
N PRO A 274 -4.82 11.16 4.81
CA PRO A 274 -6.19 10.76 5.11
C PRO A 274 -7.09 10.75 3.87
N ARG A 275 -7.97 9.76 3.77
CA ARG A 275 -8.89 9.54 2.64
C ARG A 275 -10.34 9.57 3.11
N PRO A 276 -11.27 10.27 2.43
CA PRO A 276 -12.70 10.20 2.76
C PRO A 276 -13.21 8.76 2.78
N LEU A 277 -14.16 8.46 3.68
CA LEU A 277 -14.84 7.15 3.78
C LEU A 277 -15.86 6.91 2.65
#